data_AF-A0A3D4WUY1-F1
#
_entry.id   AF-A0A3D4WUY1-F1
#
_cell.length_a   1.000
_cell.length_b   1.000
_cell.length_c   1.000
_cell.angle_alpha   90.00
_cell.angle_beta   90.00
_cell.angle_gamma   90.00
#
_symmetry.space_group_name_H-M   'P 1'
#
loop_
_entity.id
_entity.type
_entity.pdbx_description
1 polymer ?
#
loop_
_entity_poly.entity_id
_entity_poly.type
_entity_poly.pdbx_seq_one_letter_code
_entity_poly.pdbx_strand_id
1 'polypeptide(L)'
;MRSEQRFQQILTIVGGFLMPLGLAVIGIGWYGTAHTGYVFEQVPYLVSGGLLGLGLTIAGALIFFSAWLARIVQLQREQAELTRRLLEQLSVKEKSSTQLMPVVERV
;
A
#
# COMPACT_ATOMS: atom_id res chain seq x y z
N MET A 1 -10.43 1.11 -17.29
CA MET A 1 -8.96 0.89 -17.29
C MET A 1 -8.15 2.13 -16.86
N ARG A 2 -8.00 3.22 -17.64
CA ARG A 2 -7.19 4.40 -17.20
C ARG A 2 -7.77 5.17 -15.99
N SER A 3 -9.08 5.18 -15.80
CA SER A 3 -9.76 5.87 -14.69
C SER A 3 -9.56 5.17 -13.34
N GLU A 4 -9.58 3.85 -13.32
CA GLU A 4 -9.40 3.03 -12.11
C GLU A 4 -7.98 3.15 -11.55
N GLN A 5 -6.97 3.16 -12.42
CA GLN A 5 -5.58 3.40 -12.02
C GLN A 5 -5.38 4.79 -11.40
N ARG A 6 -6.00 5.83 -12.00
CA ARG A 6 -5.93 7.19 -11.45
C ARG A 6 -6.59 7.28 -10.07
N PHE A 7 -7.73 6.63 -9.87
CA PHE A 7 -8.42 6.61 -8.59
C PHE A 7 -7.56 5.94 -7.50
N GLN A 8 -6.93 4.80 -7.81
CA GLN A 8 -6.02 4.14 -6.88
C GLN A 8 -4.77 4.99 -6.58
N GLN A 9 -4.19 5.64 -7.58
CA GLN A 9 -3.06 6.55 -7.38
C GLN A 9 -3.44 7.73 -6.48
N ILE A 10 -4.60 8.35 -6.71
CA ILE A 10 -5.10 9.45 -5.88
C ILE A 10 -5.31 8.96 -4.44
N LEU A 11 -5.93 7.78 -4.24
CA LEU A 11 -6.13 7.21 -2.90
C LEU A 11 -4.81 6.94 -2.17
N THR A 12 -3.80 6.41 -2.87
CA THR A 12 -2.47 6.17 -2.28
C THR A 12 -1.79 7.48 -1.90
N ILE A 13 -1.84 8.49 -2.77
CA ILE A 13 -1.24 9.80 -2.49
C ILE A 13 -1.96 10.48 -1.34
N VAL A 14 -3.29 10.55 -1.39
CA VAL A 14 -4.12 11.16 -0.34
C VAL A 14 -3.89 10.48 1.00
N GLY A 15 -3.94 9.15 1.07
CA GLY A 15 -3.67 8.41 2.31
C GLY A 15 -2.24 8.61 2.82
N GLY A 16 -1.25 8.66 1.92
CA GLY A 16 0.15 8.89 2.26
C GLY A 16 0.42 10.27 2.85
N PHE A 17 -0.33 11.30 2.42
CA PHE A 17 -0.24 12.66 2.99
C PHE A 17 -1.13 12.84 4.23
N LEU A 18 -2.25 12.12 4.35
CA LEU A 18 -3.17 12.25 5.48
C LEU A 18 -2.55 11.78 6.80
N MET A 19 -1.71 10.74 6.76
CA MET A 19 -1.04 10.21 7.96
C MET A 19 -0.04 11.21 8.60
N PRO A 20 0.95 11.78 7.88
CA PRO A 20 1.81 12.81 8.45
C PRO A 20 1.05 14.10 8.79
N LEU A 21 -0.02 14.43 8.06
CA LEU A 21 -0.88 15.57 8.40
C LEU A 21 -1.61 15.37 9.75
N GLY A 22 -2.11 14.16 10.03
CA GLY A 22 -2.71 13.82 11.32
C GLY A 22 -1.72 13.97 12.49
N LEU A 23 -0.48 13.50 12.30
CA LEU A 23 0.60 13.69 13.29
C LEU A 23 0.94 15.17 13.50
N ALA A 24 0.95 15.99 12.43
CA ALA A 24 1.17 17.42 12.55
C ALA A 24 0.06 18.11 13.37
N VAL A 25 -1.21 17.70 13.19
CA VAL A 25 -2.34 18.23 13.97
C VAL A 25 -2.22 17.86 15.46
N ILE A 26 -1.78 16.63 15.78
CA ILE A 26 -1.48 16.24 17.18
C ILE A 26 -0.41 17.17 17.77
N GLY A 27 0.66 17.43 17.02
CA GLY A 27 1.74 18.33 17.46
C GLY A 27 1.25 19.76 17.73
N ILE A 28 0.38 20.30 16.88
CA ILE A 28 -0.23 21.63 17.07
C ILE A 28 -1.14 21.65 18.31
N GLY A 29 -1.94 20.61 18.52
CA GLY A 29 -2.78 20.48 19.71
C GLY A 29 -1.98 20.42 21.01
N TRP A 30 -0.84 19.73 20.99
CA TRP A 30 0.10 19.68 22.11
C TRP A 30 0.74 21.05 22.37
N TYR A 31 1.14 21.76 21.33
CA TYR A 31 1.68 23.12 21.44
C TYR A 31 0.69 24.10 22.07
N GLY A 32 -0.59 24.04 21.67
CA GLY A 32 -1.67 24.84 22.25
C GLY A 32 -1.92 24.52 23.73
N THR A 33 -1.88 23.24 24.10
CA THR A 33 -1.97 22.81 25.51
C THR A 33 -0.81 23.35 26.33
N ALA A 34 0.42 23.30 25.82
CA ALA A 34 1.62 23.76 26.51
C ALA A 34 1.69 25.29 26.71
N HIS A 35 0.97 26.08 25.91
CA HIS A 35 0.94 27.55 26.02
C HIS A 35 -0.21 28.10 26.87
N THR A 36 -1.09 27.25 27.40
CA THR A 36 -2.19 27.68 28.29
C THR A 36 -1.79 27.51 29.76
N GLY A 37 -1.73 28.62 30.51
CA GLY A 37 -1.37 28.63 31.93
C GLY A 37 -2.47 28.09 32.85
N TYR A 38 -3.68 27.93 32.34
CA TYR A 38 -4.84 27.48 33.11
C TYR A 38 -5.19 26.03 32.81
N VAL A 39 -5.16 25.18 33.84
CA VAL A 39 -5.41 23.73 33.76
C VAL A 39 -6.79 23.39 33.18
N PHE A 40 -7.79 24.27 33.35
CA PHE A 40 -9.13 24.05 32.81
C PHE A 40 -9.21 24.21 31.27
N GLU A 41 -8.29 24.95 30.65
CA GLU A 41 -8.23 25.11 29.18
C GLU A 41 -7.45 23.97 28.52
N GLN A 42 -6.56 23.32 29.27
CA GLN A 42 -5.71 22.23 28.78
C GLN A 42 -6.52 21.00 28.36
N VAL A 43 -7.57 20.63 29.10
CA VAL A 43 -8.40 19.44 28.79
C VAL A 43 -9.14 19.61 27.46
N PRO A 44 -9.85 20.72 27.17
CA PRO A 44 -10.42 20.98 25.85
C PRO A 44 -9.41 20.96 24.70
N TYR A 45 -8.19 21.50 24.88
CA TYR A 45 -7.15 21.50 23.84
C TYR A 45 -6.57 20.10 23.60
N LEU A 46 -6.36 19.32 24.65
CA LEU A 46 -5.94 17.92 24.56
C LEU A 46 -7.00 17.05 23.88
N VAL A 47 -8.27 17.25 24.23
CA VAL A 47 -9.39 16.48 23.65
C VAL A 47 -9.59 16.88 22.19
N SER A 48 -9.62 18.17 21.86
CA SER A 48 -9.84 18.63 20.48
C SER A 48 -8.65 18.37 19.56
N GLY A 49 -7.41 18.61 19.98
CA GLY A 49 -6.21 18.34 19.17
C GLY A 49 -5.83 16.86 19.14
N GLY A 50 -5.96 16.17 20.27
CA GLY A 50 -5.61 14.76 20.42
C GLY A 50 -6.59 13.82 19.73
N LEU A 51 -7.90 13.91 20.00
CA LEU A 51 -8.87 13.00 19.38
C LEU A 51 -9.04 13.27 17.89
N LEU A 52 -9.06 14.53 17.46
CA LEU A 52 -9.16 14.88 16.04
C LEU A 52 -7.89 14.46 15.28
N GLY A 53 -6.71 14.71 15.85
CA GLY A 53 -5.45 14.30 15.27
C GLY A 53 -5.28 12.78 15.20
N LEU A 54 -5.69 12.05 16.25
CA LEU A 54 -5.74 10.58 16.25
C LEU A 54 -6.72 10.06 15.20
N GLY A 55 -7.92 10.64 15.11
CA GLY A 55 -8.92 10.27 14.11
C GLY A 55 -8.41 10.44 12.67
N LEU A 56 -7.79 11.58 12.36
CA LEU A 56 -7.15 11.84 11.07
C LEU A 56 -6.01 10.86 10.77
N THR A 57 -5.17 10.57 11.76
CA THR A 57 -4.04 9.66 11.60
C THR A 57 -4.52 8.23 11.32
N ILE A 58 -5.48 7.73 12.09
CA ILE A 58 -6.05 6.38 11.92
C ILE A 58 -6.78 6.28 10.58
N ALA A 59 -7.64 7.25 10.24
CA ALA A 59 -8.34 7.25 8.96
C ALA A 59 -7.36 7.30 7.77
N GLY A 60 -6.33 8.14 7.86
CA GLY A 60 -5.27 8.24 6.87
C GLY A 60 -4.51 6.93 6.68
N ALA A 61 -4.12 6.30 7.78
CA ALA A 61 -3.45 5.01 7.77
C ALA A 61 -4.33 3.91 7.15
N LEU A 62 -5.61 3.82 7.50
CA LEU A 62 -6.53 2.82 6.95
C LEU A 62 -6.74 3.00 5.44
N ILE A 63 -6.89 4.24 4.96
CA ILE A 63 -7.06 4.54 3.54
C ILE A 63 -5.78 4.18 2.75
N PHE A 64 -4.62 4.61 3.25
CA PHE A 64 -3.34 4.29 2.63
C PHE A 64 -3.09 2.77 2.60
N PHE A 65 -3.28 2.11 3.73
CA PHE A 65 -3.06 0.69 3.89
C PHE A 65 -3.96 -0.14 2.97
N SER A 66 -5.23 0.26 2.84
CA SER A 66 -6.18 -0.39 1.93
C SER A 66 -5.78 -0.24 0.45
N ALA A 67 -5.35 0.95 0.05
CA ALA A 67 -4.87 1.20 -1.31
C ALA A 67 -3.57 0.44 -1.62
N TRP A 68 -2.66 0.38 -0.65
CA TRP A 68 -1.41 -0.37 -0.74
C TRP A 68 -1.66 -1.88 -0.82
N LEU A 69 -2.57 -2.42 -0.02
CA LEU A 69 -2.91 -3.85 -0.03
C LEU A 69 -3.52 -4.26 -1.38
N ALA A 70 -4.43 -3.43 -1.93
CA ALA A 70 -4.98 -3.65 -3.26
C ALA A 70 -3.89 -3.69 -4.33
N ARG A 71 -2.87 -2.82 -4.21
CA ARG A 71 -1.72 -2.79 -5.13
C ARG A 71 -0.85 -4.04 -4.99
N ILE A 72 -0.60 -4.53 -3.78
CA ILE A 72 0.16 -5.78 -3.58
C ILE A 72 -0.55 -6.96 -4.22
N VAL A 73 -1.86 -7.08 -4.06
CA VAL A 73 -2.64 -8.17 -4.67
C VAL A 73 -2.54 -8.14 -6.19
N GLN A 74 -2.59 -6.95 -6.80
CA GLN A 74 -2.39 -6.80 -8.24
C GLN A 74 -0.99 -7.25 -8.68
N LEU A 75 0.04 -6.78 -7.98
CA LEU A 75 1.44 -7.16 -8.27
C LEU A 75 1.67 -8.67 -8.13
N GLN A 76 1.04 -9.32 -7.14
CA GLN A 76 1.14 -10.78 -6.99
C GLN A 76 0.49 -11.53 -8.15
N ARG A 77 -0.66 -11.05 -8.65
CA ARG A 77 -1.32 -11.66 -9.82
C ARG A 77 -0.45 -11.54 -11.07
N GLU A 78 0.14 -10.37 -11.31
CA GLU A 78 1.06 -10.15 -12.43
C GLU A 78 2.29 -11.08 -12.35
N GLN A 79 2.90 -11.22 -11.17
CA GLN A 79 4.02 -12.14 -10.97
C GLN A 79 3.65 -13.61 -11.17
N ALA A 80 2.46 -14.04 -10.72
CA ALA A 80 1.98 -15.39 -10.92
C ALA A 80 1.79 -15.71 -12.42
N GLU A 81 1.28 -14.76 -13.20
CA GLU A 81 1.17 -14.91 -14.66
C GLU A 81 2.53 -15.02 -15.35
N LEU A 82 3.49 -14.17 -14.98
CA LEU A 82 4.85 -14.23 -15.54
C LEU A 82 5.53 -15.57 -15.23
N THR A 83 5.42 -16.03 -13.99
CA THR A 83 5.99 -17.33 -13.56
C THR A 83 5.37 -18.47 -14.35
N ARG A 84 4.05 -18.46 -14.54
CA ARG A 84 3.35 -19.47 -15.34
C ARG A 84 3.82 -19.47 -16.79
N ARG A 85 3.97 -18.30 -17.42
CA ARG A 85 4.47 -18.18 -18.80
C ARG A 85 5.90 -18.72 -18.93
N LEU A 86 6.76 -18.49 -17.94
CA LEU A 86 8.11 -19.04 -17.94
C LEU A 86 8.10 -20.57 -17.85
N LEU A 87 7.27 -21.13 -16.97
CA LEU A 87 7.11 -22.59 -16.86
C LEU A 87 6.58 -23.21 -18.17
N GLU A 88 5.62 -22.57 -18.83
CA GLU A 88 5.10 -23.01 -20.12
C GLU A 88 6.19 -22.98 -21.21
N GLN A 89 7.00 -21.92 -21.27
CA GLN A 89 8.13 -21.84 -22.22
C GLN A 89 9.18 -22.93 -21.97
N LEU A 90 9.49 -23.22 -20.71
CA LEU A 90 10.43 -24.29 -20.35
C LEU A 90 9.88 -25.66 -20.73
N SER A 91 8.60 -25.94 -20.46
CA SER A 91 7.96 -27.20 -20.85
C SER A 91 7.91 -27.39 -22.38
N VAL A 92 7.66 -26.31 -23.14
CA VAL A 92 7.69 -26.34 -24.61
C VAL A 92 9.12 -26.60 -25.11
N LYS A 93 10.13 -25.92 -24.55
CA LYS A 93 11.54 -26.12 -24.90
C LYS A 93 12.03 -27.54 -24.59
N GLU A 94 11.62 -28.09 -23.44
CA GLU A 94 11.89 -29.47 -23.04
C GLU A 94 11.30 -30.45 -24.06
N LYS A 95 10.00 -30.31 -24.39
CA LYS A 95 9.33 -31.15 -25.39
C LYS A 95 9.99 -31.09 -26.76
N SER A 96 10.37 -29.91 -27.24
CA SER A 96 11.12 -29.77 -28.50
C SER A 96 12.52 -30.42 -28.44
N SER A 97 13.19 -30.37 -27.29
CA SER A 97 14.51 -31.01 -27.12
C SER A 97 14.40 -32.53 -27.06
N THR A 98 13.41 -33.08 -26.35
CA THR A 98 13.10 -34.52 -26.32
C THR A 98 12.65 -35.03 -27.70
N GLN A 99 11.90 -34.23 -28.44
CA GLN A 99 11.45 -34.57 -29.80
C GLN A 99 12.56 -34.50 -30.86
N LEU A 100 13.68 -33.84 -30.55
CA LEU A 100 14.92 -33.84 -31.35
C LEU A 100 15.88 -34.99 -31.00
N MET A 101 15.59 -35.79 -29.95
CA MET A 101 16.37 -36.99 -29.59
C MET A 101 15.72 -38.35 -29.98
N PRO A 102 15.14 -38.59 -31.17
CA PRO A 102 14.60 -39.91 -31.50
C PRO A 102 15.59 -40.92 -32.11
N VAL A 103 16.89 -40.61 -32.33
CA VAL A 103 17.72 -41.42 -33.28
C VAL A 103 19.16 -41.77 -32.83
N VAL A 104 19.61 -41.50 -31.60
CA VAL A 104 21.03 -41.83 -31.26
C VAL A 104 21.25 -43.25 -30.68
N GLU A 105 20.21 -44.03 -30.41
CA GLU A 105 20.38 -45.38 -29.84
C GLU A 105 19.80 -46.47 -30.75
N ARG A 106 20.43 -46.68 -31.91
CA ARG A 106 20.37 -47.93 -32.70
C ARG A 106 21.58 -48.02 -33.65
N VAL A 107 22.79 -48.12 -33.12
CA VAL A 107 23.97 -48.76 -33.73
C VAL A 107 24.79 -49.35 -32.59
#